data_AF-A0A1C5KP78-F1
#
_entry.id   AF-A0A1C5KP78-F1
#
_cell.length_a   1.000
_cell.length_b   1.000
_cell.length_c   1.000
_cell.angle_alpha   90.00
_cell.angle_beta   90.00
_cell.angle_gamma   90.00
#
_symmetry.space_group_name_H-M   'P 1'
#
loop_
_entity.id
_entity.type
_entity.pdbx_description
1 polymer ?
#
loop_
_entity_poly.entity_id
_entity_poly.type
_entity_poly.pdbx_seq_one_letter_code
_entity_poly.pdbx_strand_id
1 'polypeptide(L)'
;MKYRYCIYNLRKEFGMSSVEFSKYIGVNQATFSSWETGKAKPGLNAMRKLESLQKDNHDLDVLVNWKKLCEKCKESGNGDFRVYALTHGIESNIVVSCEKGKPTQYDVPAFVCKDLGIKQDEVYCFAVDFEEYHNPYQPALISELIRLSGITHMEFAKQLGVTKAAIAHWCNGANSIALGRLELFDTIIDSKNDLRVRAYNLFHKSQEKQVIHEHPQEDLDEPLEKEVEIKPADVEQPYTLTESGNQKRITATVKNGEIVLILNDDEYARFSVLLQENIKSAVANTIKEFI
;
A
#
# COMPACT_ATOMS: atom_id res chain seq x y z
N MET A 1 -1.88 -30.18 -2.80
CA MET A 1 -0.90 -29.40 -3.58
C MET A 1 -1.31 -29.42 -5.05
N LYS A 2 -1.75 -28.30 -5.63
CA LYS A 2 -2.10 -28.19 -7.06
C LYS A 2 -0.80 -27.95 -7.86
N TYR A 3 -0.24 -29.00 -8.46
CA TYR A 3 1.12 -29.04 -9.02
C TYR A 3 1.38 -28.26 -10.32
N ARG A 4 0.35 -27.64 -10.92
CA ARG A 4 0.46 -27.08 -12.28
C ARG A 4 1.36 -25.84 -12.36
N TYR A 5 1.41 -25.04 -11.30
CA TYR A 5 2.10 -23.75 -11.30
C TYR A 5 3.52 -23.80 -10.71
N CYS A 6 3.82 -24.75 -9.82
CA CYS A 6 5.12 -24.78 -9.14
C CYS A 6 6.30 -25.10 -10.07
N ILE A 7 6.14 -26.02 -11.04
CA ILE A 7 7.28 -26.49 -11.87
C ILE A 7 7.64 -25.46 -12.94
N TYR A 8 6.64 -24.81 -13.55
CA TYR A 8 6.87 -23.76 -14.54
C TYR A 8 7.54 -22.53 -13.93
N ASN A 9 7.08 -22.11 -12.74
CA ASN A 9 7.63 -20.96 -12.02
C ASN A 9 9.05 -21.25 -11.53
N LEU A 10 9.27 -22.41 -10.91
CA LEU A 10 10.61 -22.84 -10.48
C LEU A 10 11.60 -22.81 -11.65
N ARG A 11 11.21 -23.24 -12.86
CA ARG A 11 12.08 -23.11 -14.03
C ARG A 11 12.38 -21.65 -14.38
N LYS A 12 11.36 -20.79 -14.35
CA LYS A 12 11.48 -19.37 -14.71
C LYS A 12 12.39 -18.62 -13.74
N GLU A 13 12.33 -18.92 -12.45
CA GLU A 13 13.22 -18.39 -11.41
C GLU A 13 14.69 -18.72 -11.69
N PHE A 14 14.97 -19.92 -12.20
CA PHE A 14 16.32 -20.31 -12.63
C PHE A 14 16.76 -19.66 -13.96
N GLY A 15 15.90 -18.87 -14.61
CA GLY A 15 16.20 -18.22 -15.89
C GLY A 15 16.41 -19.20 -17.06
N MET A 16 15.97 -20.45 -16.92
CA MET A 16 16.25 -21.52 -17.88
C MET A 16 15.10 -21.75 -18.88
N SER A 17 15.46 -22.14 -20.10
CA SER A 17 14.52 -22.71 -21.06
C SER A 17 14.01 -24.09 -20.60
N SER A 18 12.87 -24.53 -21.14
CA SER A 18 12.29 -25.86 -20.82
C SER A 18 13.26 -27.01 -21.16
N VAL A 19 14.11 -26.83 -22.18
CA VAL A 19 15.16 -27.80 -22.56
C VAL A 19 16.30 -27.82 -21.56
N GLU A 20 16.78 -26.65 -21.12
CA GLU A 20 17.87 -26.56 -20.13
C GLU A 20 17.45 -27.10 -18.78
N PHE A 21 16.26 -26.72 -18.32
CA PHE A 21 15.77 -27.15 -17.01
C PHE A 21 15.40 -28.63 -16.98
N SER A 22 14.87 -29.20 -18.06
CA SER A 22 14.63 -30.65 -18.15
C SER A 22 15.95 -31.44 -18.08
N LYS A 23 17.01 -30.97 -18.76
CA LYS A 23 18.36 -31.55 -18.61
C LYS A 23 18.89 -31.40 -17.18
N TYR A 24 18.71 -30.23 -16.57
CA TYR A 24 19.14 -29.94 -15.21
C TYR A 24 18.49 -30.87 -14.17
N ILE A 25 17.18 -31.08 -14.26
CA ILE A 25 16.47 -32.03 -13.38
C ILE A 25 16.67 -33.50 -13.80
N GLY A 26 17.23 -33.75 -14.99
CA GLY A 26 17.61 -35.09 -15.46
C GLY A 26 16.45 -35.87 -16.07
N VAL A 27 15.58 -35.21 -16.81
CA VAL A 27 14.40 -35.81 -17.46
C VAL A 27 14.33 -35.41 -18.93
N ASN A 28 13.61 -36.18 -19.74
CA ASN A 28 13.37 -35.80 -21.13
C ASN A 28 12.46 -34.56 -21.20
N GLN A 29 12.75 -33.63 -22.12
CA GLN A 29 11.95 -32.45 -22.42
C GLN A 29 10.45 -32.76 -22.60
N ALA A 30 10.08 -33.82 -23.31
CA ALA A 30 8.68 -34.16 -23.53
C ALA A 30 7.96 -34.53 -22.22
N THR A 31 8.65 -35.24 -21.34
CA THR A 31 8.17 -35.57 -19.99
C THR A 31 8.02 -34.31 -19.15
N PHE A 32 9.02 -33.43 -19.16
CA PHE A 32 8.97 -32.16 -18.44
C PHE A 32 7.86 -31.22 -18.95
N SER A 33 7.71 -31.09 -20.26
CA SER A 33 6.63 -30.31 -20.89
C SER A 33 5.24 -30.85 -20.50
N SER A 34 5.11 -32.18 -20.38
CA SER A 34 3.88 -32.80 -19.87
C SER A 34 3.62 -32.45 -18.40
N TRP A 35 4.66 -32.24 -17.59
CA TRP A 35 4.53 -31.76 -16.21
C TRP A 35 4.14 -30.29 -16.14
N GLU A 36 4.83 -29.41 -16.89
CA GLU A 36 4.52 -27.97 -16.93
C GLU A 36 3.10 -27.69 -17.43
N THR A 37 2.62 -28.46 -18.41
CA THR A 37 1.26 -28.29 -18.95
C THR A 37 0.18 -28.96 -18.08
N GLY A 38 0.57 -29.77 -17.10
CA GLY A 38 -0.33 -30.53 -16.23
C GLY A 38 -0.89 -31.82 -16.84
N LYS A 39 -0.36 -32.25 -17.99
CA LYS A 39 -0.77 -33.50 -18.67
C LYS A 39 -0.28 -34.76 -17.95
N ALA A 40 0.81 -34.66 -17.20
CA ALA A 40 1.37 -35.76 -16.41
C ALA A 40 1.91 -35.25 -15.06
N LYS A 41 2.01 -36.14 -14.08
CA LYS A 41 2.60 -35.84 -12.77
C LYS A 41 4.06 -36.30 -12.72
N PRO A 42 4.96 -35.57 -12.03
CA PRO A 42 6.31 -36.07 -11.78
C PRO A 42 6.30 -37.32 -10.89
N GLY A 43 7.21 -38.25 -11.17
CA GLY A 43 7.44 -39.40 -10.30
C GLY A 43 8.16 -38.99 -9.00
N LEU A 44 8.20 -39.87 -8.00
CA LEU A 44 8.73 -39.58 -6.66
C LEU A 44 10.16 -39.02 -6.66
N ASN A 45 11.06 -39.56 -7.49
CA ASN A 45 12.44 -39.08 -7.57
C ASN A 45 12.53 -37.65 -8.16
N ALA A 46 11.69 -37.35 -9.15
CA ALA A 46 11.61 -36.01 -9.72
C ALA A 46 10.99 -35.02 -8.74
N MET A 47 9.96 -35.44 -7.98
CA MET A 47 9.38 -34.61 -6.92
C MET A 47 10.42 -34.25 -5.85
N ARG A 48 11.20 -35.22 -5.36
CA ARG A 48 12.26 -34.94 -4.38
C ARG A 48 13.31 -33.95 -4.89
N LYS A 49 13.67 -34.06 -6.18
CA LYS A 49 14.64 -33.15 -6.80
C LYS A 49 14.05 -31.75 -7.02
N LEU A 50 12.76 -31.65 -7.38
CA LEU A 50 12.07 -30.37 -7.45
C LEU A 50 11.95 -29.72 -6.07
N GLU A 51 11.63 -30.50 -5.02
CA GLU A 51 11.59 -30.03 -3.63
C GLU A 51 12.97 -29.59 -3.11
N SER A 52 14.05 -30.30 -3.46
CA SER A 52 15.40 -29.88 -3.07
C SER A 52 15.79 -28.58 -3.77
N LEU A 53 15.49 -28.45 -5.07
CA LEU A 53 15.74 -27.20 -5.81
C LEU A 53 14.92 -26.02 -5.28
N GLN A 54 13.69 -26.29 -4.84
CA GLN A 54 12.87 -25.30 -4.17
C GLN A 54 13.52 -24.89 -2.85
N LYS A 55 14.07 -25.84 -2.07
CA LYS A 55 14.74 -25.61 -0.78
C LYS A 55 16.07 -24.88 -0.87
N ASP A 56 16.88 -25.24 -1.85
CA ASP A 56 18.25 -24.75 -2.02
C ASP A 56 18.28 -23.35 -2.65
N ASN A 57 17.15 -22.86 -3.16
CA ASN A 57 17.04 -21.60 -3.90
C ASN A 57 15.96 -20.65 -3.34
N HIS A 58 15.61 -20.79 -2.06
CA HIS A 58 14.51 -20.03 -1.44
C HIS A 58 14.79 -18.52 -1.36
N ASP A 59 14.33 -17.77 -2.35
CA ASP A 59 13.20 -16.87 -2.12
C ASP A 59 12.02 -17.53 -2.83
N LEU A 60 11.16 -18.23 -2.09
CA LEU A 60 9.83 -18.45 -2.63
C LEU A 60 9.26 -17.06 -2.88
N ASP A 61 8.64 -16.84 -4.03
CA ASP A 61 7.76 -15.70 -4.25
C ASP A 61 6.57 -15.83 -3.29
N VAL A 62 6.84 -15.56 -2.02
CA VAL A 62 5.89 -15.42 -0.95
C VAL A 62 5.30 -14.05 -1.17
N LEU A 63 4.07 -14.04 -1.66
CA LEU A 63 3.34 -12.80 -1.79
C LEU A 63 2.77 -12.44 -0.44
N VAL A 64 2.76 -11.15 -0.16
CA VAL A 64 1.87 -10.63 0.86
C VAL A 64 0.44 -10.89 0.40
N ASN A 65 -0.33 -11.63 1.20
CA ASN A 65 -1.75 -11.87 1.03
C ASN A 65 -2.51 -10.55 1.29
N TRP A 66 -2.43 -9.66 0.31
CA TRP A 66 -2.98 -8.32 0.38
C TRP A 66 -4.46 -8.32 0.72
N LYS A 67 -5.22 -9.25 0.13
CA LYS A 67 -6.64 -9.40 0.40
C LYS A 67 -6.88 -9.65 1.89
N LYS A 68 -6.12 -10.56 2.50
CA LYS A 68 -6.22 -10.88 3.92
C LYS A 68 -5.85 -9.68 4.81
N LEU A 69 -4.80 -8.93 4.46
CA LEU A 69 -4.44 -7.70 5.17
C LEU A 69 -5.55 -6.65 5.09
N CYS A 70 -6.14 -6.44 3.91
CA CYS A 70 -7.27 -5.53 3.71
C CYS A 70 -8.50 -5.95 4.53
N GLU A 71 -8.84 -7.25 4.53
CA GLU A 71 -9.93 -7.80 5.34
C GLU A 71 -9.68 -7.57 6.84
N LYS A 72 -8.48 -7.89 7.32
CA LYS A 72 -8.11 -7.74 8.73
C LYS A 72 -8.03 -6.29 9.19
N CYS A 73 -7.56 -5.39 8.32
CA CYS A 73 -7.54 -3.96 8.57
C CYS A 73 -8.96 -3.41 8.78
N LYS A 74 -9.91 -3.83 7.94
CA LYS A 74 -11.32 -3.47 8.08
C LYS A 74 -11.95 -4.08 9.34
N GLU A 75 -11.72 -5.35 9.61
CA GLU A 75 -12.23 -6.05 10.81
C GLU A 75 -11.74 -5.40 12.11
N SER A 76 -10.53 -4.83 12.09
CA SER A 76 -9.91 -4.18 13.26
C SER A 76 -10.33 -2.72 13.45
N GLY A 77 -11.20 -2.18 12.59
CA GLY A 77 -11.61 -0.77 12.65
C GLY A 77 -10.55 0.22 12.13
N ASN A 78 -9.46 -0.27 11.53
CA ASN A 78 -8.36 0.54 10.99
C ASN A 78 -8.64 1.06 9.56
N GLY A 79 -9.80 0.73 8.99
CA GLY A 79 -10.23 1.22 7.68
C GLY A 79 -9.49 0.57 6.50
N ASP A 80 -9.11 1.38 5.51
CA ASP A 80 -8.40 0.93 4.32
C ASP A 80 -6.92 0.64 4.64
N PHE A 81 -6.44 -0.55 4.25
CA PHE A 81 -5.08 -0.96 4.57
C PHE A 81 -4.01 -0.06 3.92
N ARG A 82 -4.27 0.60 2.79
CA ARG A 82 -3.31 1.55 2.20
C ARG A 82 -3.14 2.77 3.10
N VAL A 83 -4.24 3.29 3.65
CA VAL A 83 -4.22 4.44 4.58
C VAL A 83 -3.52 4.03 5.88
N TYR A 84 -3.86 2.85 6.42
CA TYR A 84 -3.17 2.28 7.57
C TYR A 84 -1.67 2.13 7.32
N ALA A 85 -1.26 1.56 6.19
CA ALA A 85 0.14 1.36 5.86
C ALA A 85 0.92 2.68 5.76
N LEU A 86 0.35 3.69 5.09
CA LEU A 86 0.98 5.01 4.94
C LEU A 86 1.09 5.75 6.28
N THR A 87 0.06 5.69 7.13
CA THR A 87 0.07 6.31 8.47
C THR A 87 1.09 5.67 9.41
N HIS A 88 1.45 4.41 9.16
CA HIS A 88 2.47 3.68 9.91
C HIS A 88 3.85 3.69 9.23
N GLY A 89 4.06 4.58 8.24
CA GLY A 89 5.36 4.80 7.60
C GLY A 89 5.80 3.73 6.61
N ILE A 90 4.89 2.87 6.13
CA ILE A 90 5.18 1.93 5.05
C ILE A 90 5.19 2.72 3.73
N GLU A 91 6.30 2.63 2.99
CA GLU A 91 6.44 3.39 1.75
C GLU A 91 5.38 3.00 0.71
N SER A 92 4.89 4.00 -0.04
CA SER A 92 3.81 3.81 -1.02
C SER A 92 4.15 2.81 -2.15
N ASN A 93 5.42 2.67 -2.53
CA ASN A 93 5.91 1.70 -3.52
C ASN A 93 5.74 0.24 -3.06
N ILE A 94 5.90 -0.02 -1.76
CA ILE A 94 5.75 -1.32 -1.12
C ILE A 94 4.27 -1.69 -1.04
N VAL A 95 3.43 -0.76 -0.59
CA VAL A 95 1.96 -0.89 -0.57
C VAL A 95 1.44 -1.29 -1.96
N VAL A 96 1.89 -0.58 -2.99
CA VAL A 96 1.51 -0.85 -4.39
C VAL A 96 2.07 -2.19 -4.89
N SER A 97 3.28 -2.56 -4.50
CA SER A 97 3.86 -3.86 -4.87
C SER A 97 3.09 -5.03 -4.25
N CYS A 98 2.76 -4.94 -2.96
CA CYS A 98 1.97 -5.94 -2.24
C CYS A 98 0.58 -6.10 -2.86
N GLU A 99 -0.07 -4.98 -3.20
CA GLU A 99 -1.39 -4.99 -3.81
C GLU A 99 -1.43 -5.65 -5.19
N LYS A 100 -0.37 -5.47 -5.99
CA LYS A 100 -0.25 -6.07 -7.31
C LYS A 100 0.02 -7.57 -7.26
N GLY A 101 0.11 -8.16 -6.07
CA GLY A 101 0.59 -9.53 -5.89
C GLY A 101 1.98 -9.69 -6.49
N LYS A 102 2.80 -8.61 -6.49
CA LYS A 102 4.19 -8.73 -6.90
C LYS A 102 4.97 -9.31 -5.72
N PRO A 103 5.90 -10.23 -5.97
CA PRO A 103 6.86 -10.63 -4.95
C PRO A 103 7.58 -9.38 -4.50
N THR A 104 7.53 -9.10 -3.22
CA THR A 104 8.28 -7.99 -2.63
C THR A 104 9.27 -8.63 -1.68
N GLN A 105 10.52 -8.17 -1.70
CA GLN A 105 11.49 -8.50 -0.65
C GLN A 105 11.15 -7.80 0.67
N TYR A 106 10.05 -7.04 0.70
CA TYR A 106 9.61 -6.34 1.89
C TYR A 106 8.81 -7.28 2.78
N ASP A 107 9.40 -7.62 3.92
CA ASP A 107 8.67 -8.28 4.99
C ASP A 107 7.62 -7.34 5.57
N VAL A 108 6.39 -7.85 5.72
CA VAL A 108 5.36 -7.11 6.45
C VAL A 108 5.86 -6.92 7.88
N PRO A 109 6.02 -5.68 8.36
CA PRO A 109 6.57 -5.43 9.67
C PRO A 109 5.77 -6.16 10.74
N ALA A 110 6.44 -6.77 11.72
CA ALA A 110 5.79 -7.56 12.76
C ALA A 110 4.72 -6.77 13.54
N PHE A 111 4.85 -5.44 13.62
CA PHE A 111 3.84 -4.59 14.25
C PHE A 111 2.51 -4.62 13.50
N VAL A 112 2.51 -4.66 12.16
CA VAL A 112 1.29 -4.75 11.34
C VAL A 112 0.54 -6.04 11.66
N CYS A 113 1.27 -7.16 11.76
CA CYS A 113 0.69 -8.44 12.12
C CYS A 113 0.05 -8.40 13.51
N LYS A 114 0.74 -7.78 14.46
CA LYS A 114 0.28 -7.63 15.85
C LYS A 114 -0.96 -6.72 15.94
N ASP A 115 -0.93 -5.57 15.28
CA ASP A 115 -2.01 -4.58 15.30
C ASP A 115 -3.29 -5.10 14.63
N LEU A 116 -3.13 -5.90 13.58
CA LEU A 116 -4.25 -6.51 12.85
C LEU A 116 -4.69 -7.87 13.41
N GLY A 117 -4.05 -8.34 14.49
CA GLY A 117 -4.36 -9.63 15.12
C GLY A 117 -4.22 -10.83 14.17
N ILE A 118 -3.27 -10.76 13.24
CA ILE A 118 -3.01 -11.77 12.21
C ILE A 118 -1.66 -12.44 12.48
N LYS A 119 -1.59 -13.77 12.34
CA LYS A 119 -0.31 -14.47 12.47
C LYS A 119 0.54 -14.25 11.23
N GLN A 120 1.85 -14.20 11.40
CA GLN A 120 2.77 -13.92 10.29
C GLN A 120 2.63 -14.93 9.14
N ASP A 121 2.38 -16.20 9.42
CA ASP A 121 2.12 -17.25 8.42
C ASP A 121 0.79 -17.11 7.68
N GLU A 122 -0.15 -16.29 8.17
CA GLU A 122 -1.41 -15.97 7.50
C GLU A 122 -1.30 -14.75 6.57
N VAL A 123 -0.30 -13.89 6.80
CA VAL A 123 -0.01 -12.70 5.98
C VAL A 123 0.64 -13.09 4.66
N TYR A 124 1.31 -14.22 4.62
CA TYR A 124 2.07 -14.68 3.48
C TYR A 124 1.30 -15.77 2.74
N CYS A 125 1.05 -15.58 1.44
CA CYS A 125 0.52 -16.62 0.56
C CYS A 125 1.53 -16.95 -0.54
N PHE A 126 1.45 -18.16 -1.07
CA PHE A 126 2.28 -18.48 -2.24
C PHE A 126 1.71 -17.73 -3.46
N ALA A 127 2.58 -17.25 -4.35
CA ALA A 127 2.16 -16.62 -5.61
C ALA A 127 1.17 -17.48 -6.43
N VAL A 128 1.18 -18.80 -6.22
CA VAL A 128 0.28 -19.76 -6.87
C VAL A 128 -1.16 -19.75 -6.35
N ASP A 129 -1.43 -19.13 -5.20
CA ASP A 129 -2.76 -19.05 -4.57
C ASP A 129 -3.49 -17.73 -4.91
N PHE A 130 -2.84 -16.79 -5.61
CA PHE A 130 -3.40 -15.52 -6.04
C PHE A 130 -4.17 -15.70 -7.37
N GLU A 131 -5.36 -16.31 -7.32
CA GLU A 131 -6.10 -16.71 -8.54
C GLU A 131 -6.80 -15.56 -9.32
N GLU A 132 -6.85 -14.31 -8.85
CA GLU A 132 -7.45 -13.21 -9.62
C GLU A 132 -6.70 -11.88 -9.46
N TYR A 133 -6.13 -11.38 -10.56
CA TYR A 133 -5.63 -10.01 -10.63
C TYR A 133 -6.84 -9.05 -10.62
N HIS A 134 -7.04 -8.36 -9.51
CA HIS A 134 -7.98 -7.26 -9.43
C HIS A 134 -7.28 -5.95 -9.82
N ASN A 135 -7.83 -5.25 -10.82
CA ASN A 135 -7.36 -3.93 -11.19
C ASN A 135 -7.50 -3.00 -9.96
N PRO A 136 -6.39 -2.47 -9.39
CA PRO A 136 -6.43 -1.68 -8.16
C PRO A 136 -7.04 -0.29 -8.37
N TYR A 137 -7.27 0.10 -9.62
CA TYR A 137 -7.78 1.40 -10.01
C TYR A 137 -9.29 1.37 -10.22
N GLN A 138 -10.02 1.82 -9.20
CA GLN A 138 -11.46 2.07 -9.28
C GLN A 138 -11.76 3.21 -10.27
N PRO A 139 -12.94 3.22 -10.93
CA PRO A 139 -13.30 4.23 -11.93
C PRO A 139 -13.19 5.69 -11.45
N ALA A 140 -13.63 5.93 -10.22
CA ALA A 140 -13.54 7.25 -9.58
C ALA A 140 -12.08 7.65 -9.28
N LEU A 141 -11.23 6.70 -8.88
CA LEU A 141 -9.80 6.96 -8.69
C LEU A 141 -9.10 7.28 -10.02
N ILE A 142 -9.45 6.58 -11.12
CA ILE A 142 -8.92 6.85 -12.45
C ILE A 142 -9.28 8.27 -12.90
N SER A 143 -10.54 8.66 -12.68
CA SER A 143 -11.03 10.01 -12.98
C SER A 143 -10.22 11.07 -12.23
N GLU A 144 -9.97 10.83 -10.95
CA GLU A 144 -9.24 11.75 -10.09
C GLU A 144 -7.76 11.85 -10.44
N LEU A 145 -7.12 10.72 -10.78
CA LEU A 145 -5.75 10.67 -11.28
C LEU A 145 -5.60 11.50 -12.56
N ILE A 146 -6.51 11.35 -13.52
CA ILE A 146 -6.46 12.12 -14.76
C ILE A 146 -6.69 13.61 -14.48
N ARG A 147 -7.67 13.95 -13.65
CA ARG A 147 -7.98 15.33 -13.25
C ARG A 147 -6.78 16.02 -12.62
N LEU A 148 -6.17 15.40 -11.61
CA LEU A 148 -5.03 15.95 -10.87
C LEU A 148 -3.74 16.00 -11.70
N SER A 149 -3.61 15.12 -12.68
CA SER A 149 -2.45 15.12 -13.56
C SER A 149 -2.41 16.35 -14.49
N GLY A 150 -3.52 17.07 -14.64
CA GLY A 150 -3.65 18.23 -15.51
C GLY A 150 -3.63 17.91 -17.01
N ILE A 151 -3.69 16.64 -17.40
CA ILE A 151 -3.73 16.24 -18.82
C ILE A 151 -5.16 15.93 -19.24
N THR A 152 -5.45 16.17 -20.52
CA THR A 152 -6.75 15.83 -21.10
C THR A 152 -6.86 14.32 -21.29
N HIS A 153 -8.09 13.79 -21.34
CA HIS A 153 -8.33 12.37 -21.65
C HIS A 153 -7.70 11.94 -22.98
N MET A 154 -7.61 12.86 -23.95
CA MET A 154 -7.01 12.59 -25.26
C MET A 154 -5.49 12.44 -25.16
N GLU A 155 -4.83 13.32 -24.42
CA GLU A 155 -3.38 13.25 -24.20
C GLU A 155 -3.01 11.99 -23.39
N PHE A 156 -3.79 11.68 -22.37
CA PHE A 156 -3.60 10.45 -21.58
C PHE A 156 -3.78 9.18 -22.44
N ALA A 157 -4.81 9.15 -23.28
CA ALA A 157 -5.05 8.05 -24.21
C ALA A 157 -3.89 7.85 -25.18
N LYS A 158 -3.32 8.96 -25.70
CA LYS A 158 -2.16 8.95 -26.59
C LYS A 158 -0.93 8.35 -25.90
N GLN A 159 -0.65 8.72 -24.66
CA GLN A 159 0.48 8.18 -23.88
C GLN A 159 0.33 6.68 -23.60
N LEU A 160 -0.90 6.19 -23.42
CA LEU A 160 -1.20 4.79 -23.18
C LEU A 160 -1.34 3.95 -24.46
N GLY A 161 -1.35 4.57 -25.64
CA GLY A 161 -1.62 3.88 -26.90
C GLY A 161 -3.03 3.28 -26.95
N VAL A 162 -4.02 4.01 -26.42
CA VAL A 162 -5.44 3.62 -26.41
C VAL A 162 -6.32 4.75 -26.96
N THR A 163 -7.62 4.49 -27.15
CA THR A 163 -8.58 5.50 -27.61
C THR A 163 -9.08 6.36 -26.46
N LYS A 164 -9.52 7.60 -26.74
CA LYS A 164 -10.21 8.45 -25.76
C LYS A 164 -11.45 7.77 -25.15
N ALA A 165 -12.14 6.95 -25.96
CA ALA A 165 -13.30 6.17 -25.52
C ALA A 165 -12.91 5.12 -24.46
N ALA A 166 -11.77 4.44 -24.63
CA ALA A 166 -11.27 3.50 -23.62
C ALA A 166 -11.07 4.18 -22.26
N ILE A 167 -10.46 5.36 -22.24
CA ILE A 167 -10.30 6.16 -21.01
C ILE A 167 -11.65 6.49 -20.38
N ALA A 168 -12.63 6.94 -21.17
CA ALA A 168 -13.97 7.23 -20.67
C ALA A 168 -14.67 5.99 -20.09
N HIS A 169 -14.53 4.83 -20.74
CA HIS A 169 -15.06 3.57 -20.22
C HIS A 169 -14.42 3.18 -18.89
N TRP A 170 -13.12 3.39 -18.72
CA TRP A 170 -12.44 3.13 -17.45
C TRP A 170 -12.90 4.07 -16.34
N CYS A 171 -13.05 5.37 -16.64
CA CYS A 171 -13.56 6.36 -15.69
C CYS A 171 -15.01 6.10 -15.24
N ASN A 172 -15.80 5.46 -16.12
CA ASN A 172 -17.20 5.11 -15.84
C ASN A 172 -17.38 3.68 -15.32
N GLY A 173 -16.31 2.89 -15.21
CA GLY A 173 -16.37 1.49 -14.77
C GLY A 173 -16.99 0.52 -15.77
N ALA A 174 -17.19 0.95 -17.02
CA ALA A 174 -17.69 0.08 -18.07
C ALA A 174 -16.65 -0.96 -18.52
N ASN A 175 -15.35 -0.68 -18.33
CA ASN A 175 -14.26 -1.60 -18.62
C ASN A 175 -13.11 -1.41 -17.62
N SER A 176 -12.27 -2.43 -17.45
CA SER A 176 -11.01 -2.34 -16.70
C SER A 176 -9.81 -2.09 -17.61
N ILE A 177 -8.74 -1.53 -17.05
CA ILE A 177 -7.45 -1.38 -17.74
C ILE A 177 -6.86 -2.78 -17.91
N ALA A 178 -6.46 -3.14 -19.14
CA ALA A 178 -5.80 -4.42 -19.39
C ALA A 178 -4.41 -4.45 -18.73
N LEU A 179 -3.96 -5.63 -18.29
CA LEU A 179 -2.70 -5.80 -17.55
C LEU A 179 -1.49 -5.16 -18.27
N GLY A 180 -1.34 -5.38 -19.57
CA GLY A 180 -0.24 -4.77 -20.36
C GLY A 180 -0.32 -3.25 -20.52
N ARG A 181 -1.43 -2.61 -20.13
CA ARG A 181 -1.58 -1.14 -20.12
C ARG A 181 -1.44 -0.55 -18.72
N LEU A 182 -1.52 -1.36 -17.67
CA LEU A 182 -1.38 -0.92 -16.29
C LEU A 182 0.04 -0.46 -15.98
N GLU A 183 1.07 -1.13 -16.51
CA GLU A 183 2.47 -0.72 -16.32
C GLU A 183 2.74 0.66 -16.92
N LEU A 184 2.18 0.95 -18.10
CA LEU A 184 2.27 2.27 -18.74
C LEU A 184 1.47 3.31 -17.94
N PHE A 185 0.30 2.94 -17.44
CA PHE A 185 -0.53 3.80 -16.59
C PHE A 185 0.18 4.16 -15.28
N ASP A 186 0.80 3.19 -14.62
CA ASP A 186 1.65 3.39 -13.44
C ASP A 186 2.82 4.32 -13.75
N THR A 187 3.52 4.08 -14.86
CA THR A 187 4.66 4.91 -15.28
C THR A 187 4.25 6.37 -15.45
N ILE A 188 3.10 6.64 -16.06
CA ILE A 188 2.60 8.01 -16.23
C ILE A 188 2.26 8.64 -14.86
N ILE A 189 1.68 7.87 -13.94
CA ILE A 189 1.36 8.36 -12.60
C ILE A 189 2.62 8.65 -11.80
N ASP A 190 3.57 7.71 -11.80
CA ASP A 190 4.80 7.78 -11.02
C ASP A 190 5.77 8.83 -11.60
N SER A 191 5.64 9.18 -12.88
CA SER A 191 6.36 10.31 -13.49
C SER A 191 5.92 11.69 -12.97
N LYS A 192 4.80 11.75 -12.22
CA LYS A 192 4.24 13.00 -11.69
C LYS A 192 4.31 12.99 -10.18
N ASN A 193 5.21 13.82 -9.63
CA ASN A 193 5.43 13.97 -8.19
C ASN A 193 4.11 13.96 -7.40
N ASP A 194 4.01 12.95 -6.54
CA ASP A 194 2.92 12.73 -5.58
C ASP A 194 1.51 12.68 -6.17
N LEU A 195 1.37 12.46 -7.49
CA LEU A 195 0.05 12.38 -8.12
C LEU A 195 -0.77 11.24 -7.52
N ARG A 196 -0.13 10.09 -7.30
CA ARG A 196 -0.74 8.92 -6.67
C ARG A 196 -1.26 9.23 -5.27
N VAL A 197 -0.41 9.79 -4.42
CA VAL A 197 -0.75 10.14 -3.03
C VAL A 197 -1.91 11.15 -2.98
N ARG A 198 -1.85 12.21 -3.79
CA ARG A 198 -2.91 13.22 -3.86
C ARG A 198 -4.25 12.65 -4.32
N ALA A 199 -4.24 11.79 -5.33
CA ALA A 199 -5.46 11.15 -5.84
C ALA A 199 -6.10 10.23 -4.80
N TYR A 200 -5.29 9.45 -4.08
CA TYR A 200 -5.79 8.59 -3.01
C TYR A 200 -6.41 9.39 -1.86
N ASN A 201 -5.73 10.43 -1.37
CA ASN A 201 -6.25 11.26 -0.28
C ASN A 201 -7.60 11.90 -0.63
N LEU A 202 -7.75 12.40 -1.87
CA LEU A 202 -9.00 12.99 -2.34
C LEU A 202 -10.09 11.95 -2.57
N PHE A 203 -9.74 10.79 -3.13
CA PHE A 203 -10.67 9.69 -3.30
C PHE A 203 -11.26 9.24 -1.96
N HIS A 204 -10.43 8.96 -0.94
CA HIS A 204 -10.92 8.51 0.36
C HIS A 204 -11.69 9.59 1.12
N LYS A 205 -11.23 10.85 1.10
CA LYS A 205 -11.98 11.99 1.68
C LYS A 205 -13.37 12.16 1.06
N SER A 206 -13.54 11.80 -0.21
CA SER A 206 -14.85 11.82 -0.87
C SER A 206 -15.78 10.69 -0.42
N GLN A 207 -15.21 9.51 -0.11
CA GLN A 207 -15.96 8.35 0.35
C GLN A 207 -16.45 8.52 1.80
N GLU A 208 -15.59 9.06 2.68
CA GLU A 208 -15.96 9.34 4.08
C GLU A 208 -17.17 10.28 4.19
N LYS A 209 -17.25 11.30 3.33
CA LYS A 209 -18.39 12.22 3.28
C LYS A 209 -19.69 11.58 2.83
N GLN A 210 -19.63 10.53 2.00
CA GLN A 210 -20.82 9.80 1.57
C GLN A 210 -21.37 8.92 2.70
N VAL A 211 -20.49 8.30 3.49
CA VAL A 211 -20.87 7.45 4.63
C VAL A 211 -21.57 8.25 5.75
N ILE A 212 -21.16 9.50 5.98
CA ILE A 212 -21.77 10.37 7.00
C ILE A 212 -23.20 10.80 6.62
N HIS A 213 -23.56 10.79 5.34
CA HIS A 213 -24.89 11.22 4.87
C HIS A 213 -25.96 10.11 4.83
N GLU A 214 -25.60 8.84 5.04
CA GLU A 214 -26.54 7.71 4.93
C GLU A 214 -27.05 7.19 6.28
N HIS A 215 -26.63 7.77 7.41
CA HIS A 215 -27.25 7.47 8.71
C HIS A 215 -28.50 8.34 8.93
N PRO A 216 -29.69 7.75 9.19
CA PRO A 216 -30.85 8.52 9.61
C PRO A 216 -30.51 9.21 10.94
N GLN A 217 -30.67 10.54 10.99
CA GLN A 217 -30.53 11.30 12.22
C GLN A 217 -31.54 10.78 13.25
N GLU A 218 -31.05 10.12 14.30
CA GLU A 218 -31.76 10.04 15.57
C GLU A 218 -31.47 11.32 16.36
N ASP A 219 -32.55 11.90 16.88
CA ASP A 219 -32.60 13.17 17.60
C ASP A 219 -31.64 13.19 18.80
N LEU A 220 -30.63 14.05 18.75
CA LEU A 220 -29.89 14.49 19.94
C LEU A 220 -29.68 16.02 19.87
N ASP A 221 -30.50 16.72 20.65
CA ASP A 221 -30.35 18.13 21.00
C ASP A 221 -29.16 18.32 21.94
N GLU A 222 -28.01 18.76 21.44
CA GLU A 222 -27.05 19.58 22.20
C GLU A 222 -26.07 20.29 21.24
N PRO A 223 -25.80 21.61 21.40
CA PRO A 223 -24.94 22.34 20.48
C PRO A 223 -23.47 22.11 20.81
N LEU A 224 -22.75 21.42 19.91
CA LEU A 224 -21.29 21.34 19.92
C LEU A 224 -20.67 22.73 19.66
N GLU A 225 -19.74 23.11 20.53
CA GLU A 225 -18.94 24.33 20.42
C GLU A 225 -18.14 24.36 19.11
N LYS A 226 -18.09 25.53 18.47
CA LYS A 226 -17.48 25.72 17.15
C LYS A 226 -15.96 25.55 17.21
N GLU A 227 -15.43 24.59 16.44
CA GLU A 227 -14.02 24.54 16.06
C GLU A 227 -13.60 25.86 15.39
N VAL A 228 -12.55 26.48 15.92
CA VAL A 228 -11.93 27.68 15.34
C VAL A 228 -10.72 27.23 14.53
N GLU A 229 -10.80 27.37 13.21
CA GLU A 229 -9.73 27.07 12.26
C GLU A 229 -8.61 28.13 12.37
N ILE A 230 -7.41 27.75 12.83
CA ILE A 230 -6.24 28.64 12.98
C ILE A 230 -5.26 28.40 11.83
N LYS A 231 -4.73 29.48 11.23
CA LYS A 231 -3.86 29.41 10.05
C LYS A 231 -2.35 29.44 10.40
N PRO A 232 -1.47 28.80 9.61
CA PRO A 232 -0.04 28.63 9.93
C PRO A 232 0.81 29.91 10.01
N ALA A 233 0.30 31.07 9.56
CA ALA A 233 1.03 32.34 9.58
C ALA A 233 1.06 33.01 10.97
N ASP A 234 0.55 32.32 11.99
CA ASP A 234 0.21 32.87 13.31
C ASP A 234 1.14 32.41 14.44
N VAL A 235 2.28 31.81 14.13
CA VAL A 235 3.27 31.37 15.13
C VAL A 235 4.50 32.28 15.08
N GLU A 236 4.69 33.13 16.09
CA GLU A 236 5.90 33.93 16.30
C GLU A 236 6.76 33.28 17.42
N GLN A 237 8.08 33.23 17.25
CA GLN A 237 9.10 32.53 18.09
C GLN A 237 9.00 32.74 19.63
N PRO A 238 9.79 32.02 20.48
CA PRO A 238 10.08 30.59 20.58
C PRO A 238 9.20 29.91 21.66
N TYR A 239 9.16 28.58 21.72
CA TYR A 239 8.49 27.87 22.81
C TYR A 239 9.26 27.97 24.13
N THR A 240 8.56 27.87 25.26
CA THR A 240 9.15 27.74 26.60
C THR A 240 9.04 26.31 27.09
N LEU A 241 10.11 25.79 27.69
CA LEU A 241 10.13 24.48 28.34
C LEU A 241 10.15 24.69 29.85
N THR A 242 9.19 24.08 30.54
CA THR A 242 9.13 24.06 32.01
C THR A 242 9.07 22.62 32.50
N GLU A 243 9.82 22.31 33.55
CA GLU A 243 9.90 20.97 34.13
C GLU A 243 9.20 20.95 35.49
N SER A 244 8.31 19.98 35.72
CA SER A 244 7.63 19.80 36.98
C SER A 244 7.46 18.32 37.28
N GLY A 245 8.35 17.76 38.11
CA GLY A 245 8.38 16.32 38.41
C GLY A 245 8.76 15.49 37.18
N ASN A 246 8.03 14.41 36.92
CA ASN A 246 8.25 13.48 35.80
C ASN A 246 7.54 13.92 34.50
N GLN A 247 7.16 15.20 34.42
CA GLN A 247 6.48 15.76 33.25
C GLN A 247 7.23 17.00 32.75
N LYS A 248 7.35 17.07 31.42
CA LYS A 248 7.94 18.18 30.68
C LYS A 248 6.80 18.93 29.99
N ARG A 249 6.69 20.22 30.26
CA ARG A 249 5.67 21.10 29.68
C ARG A 249 6.30 22.03 28.65
N ILE A 250 5.87 21.91 27.40
CA ILE A 250 6.29 22.77 26.29
C ILE A 250 5.13 23.72 25.99
N THR A 251 5.37 25.03 26.08
CA THR A 251 4.36 26.04 25.81
C THR A 251 4.79 26.90 24.63
N ALA A 252 3.95 26.99 23.60
CA ALA A 252 4.17 27.84 22.45
C ALA A 252 3.05 28.86 22.36
N THR A 253 3.41 30.14 22.24
CA THR A 253 2.45 31.22 22.01
C THR A 253 2.14 31.31 20.53
N VAL A 254 0.86 31.35 20.19
CA VAL A 254 0.34 31.57 18.83
C VAL A 254 -0.55 32.83 18.86
N LYS A 255 -0.81 33.48 17.72
CA LYS A 255 -1.53 34.78 17.70
C LYS A 255 -2.90 34.75 18.40
N ASN A 256 -3.50 33.58 18.56
CA ASN A 256 -4.83 33.40 19.17
C ASN A 256 -4.82 32.60 20.49
N GLY A 257 -3.68 32.39 21.13
CA GLY A 257 -3.63 31.70 22.42
C GLY A 257 -2.31 30.99 22.72
N GLU A 258 -2.37 30.04 23.64
CA GLU A 258 -1.22 29.22 24.03
C GLU A 258 -1.50 27.76 23.74
N ILE A 259 -0.55 27.09 23.10
CA ILE A 259 -0.55 25.63 22.95
C ILE A 259 0.35 25.06 24.03
N VAL A 260 -0.18 24.14 24.82
CA VAL A 260 0.53 23.49 25.92
C VAL A 260 0.60 21.99 25.66
N LEU A 261 1.81 21.48 25.51
CA LEU A 261 2.08 20.04 25.42
C LEU A 261 2.67 19.57 26.76
N ILE A 262 2.12 18.50 27.31
CA ILE A 262 2.61 17.86 28.53
C ILE A 262 3.06 16.47 28.13
N LEU A 263 4.36 16.20 28.28
CA LEU A 263 4.99 14.94 27.90
C LEU A 263 5.61 14.30 29.13
N ASN A 264 5.56 12.98 29.23
CA ASN A 264 6.41 12.25 30.18
C ASN A 264 7.86 12.18 29.68
N ASP A 265 8.79 11.68 30.50
CA ASP A 265 10.21 11.65 30.17
C ASP A 265 10.54 10.83 28.90
N ASP A 266 9.86 9.70 28.67
CA ASP A 266 10.05 8.86 27.48
C ASP A 266 9.52 9.52 26.21
N GLU A 267 8.35 10.16 26.29
CA GLU A 267 7.74 10.93 25.20
C GLU A 267 8.60 12.14 24.86
N TYR A 268 9.09 12.85 25.86
CA TYR A 268 9.97 14.00 25.67
C TYR A 268 11.31 13.57 25.05
N ALA A 269 11.89 12.43 25.45
CA ALA A 269 13.11 11.93 24.84
C ALA A 269 12.94 11.71 23.32
N ARG A 270 11.86 11.04 22.90
CA ARG A 270 11.53 10.85 21.48
C ARG A 270 11.27 12.19 20.77
N PHE A 271 10.49 13.06 21.40
CA PHE A 271 10.15 14.36 20.86
C PHE A 271 11.39 15.26 20.71
N SER A 272 12.33 15.19 21.64
CA SER A 272 13.56 16.00 21.63
C SER A 272 14.53 15.60 20.52
N VAL A 273 14.64 14.31 20.20
CA VAL A 273 15.41 13.82 19.03
C VAL A 273 14.78 14.37 17.74
N LEU A 274 13.46 14.24 17.62
CA LEU A 274 12.70 14.81 16.51
C LEU A 274 12.83 16.34 16.43
N LEU A 275 12.95 17.03 17.57
CA LEU A 275 13.13 18.48 17.57
C LEU A 275 14.52 18.85 17.05
N GLN A 276 15.56 18.17 17.53
CA GLN A 276 16.96 18.42 17.18
C GLN A 276 17.27 18.10 15.70
N GLU A 277 16.68 17.03 15.16
CA GLU A 277 16.86 16.64 13.76
C GLU A 277 16.22 17.63 12.77
N ASN A 278 15.38 18.54 13.26
CA ASN A 278 14.29 19.06 12.44
C ASN A 278 13.98 20.56 12.69
N ILE A 279 14.88 21.26 13.40
CA ILE A 279 14.76 22.67 13.88
C ILE A 279 14.42 23.70 12.79
N LYS A 280 14.64 23.44 11.49
CA LYS A 280 14.26 24.41 10.44
C LYS A 280 13.01 24.06 9.63
N SER A 281 12.58 22.79 9.61
CA SER A 281 11.53 22.34 8.69
C SER A 281 10.33 21.70 9.39
N ALA A 282 10.50 21.12 10.59
CA ALA A 282 9.43 20.36 11.23
C ALA A 282 8.58 21.14 12.20
N VAL A 283 9.06 22.20 12.85
CA VAL A 283 8.20 22.98 13.76
C VAL A 283 6.97 23.52 13.01
N ALA A 284 7.12 23.89 11.74
CA ALA A 284 6.02 24.33 10.88
C ALA A 284 5.12 23.19 10.35
N ASN A 285 5.59 21.94 10.32
CA ASN A 285 4.85 20.78 9.80
C ASN A 285 4.20 19.96 10.92
N THR A 286 4.82 19.82 12.09
CA THR A 286 4.25 19.14 13.26
C THR A 286 3.10 19.94 13.87
N ILE A 287 3.15 21.28 13.84
CA ILE A 287 1.98 22.12 14.18
C ILE A 287 0.87 21.97 13.12
N LYS A 288 1.21 21.58 11.89
CA LYS A 288 0.29 21.40 10.76
C LYS A 288 -0.42 20.04 10.75
N GLU A 289 0.09 19.08 11.51
CA GLU A 289 -0.50 17.73 11.66
C GLU A 289 -1.32 17.59 12.95
N PHE A 290 -1.26 18.58 13.84
CA PHE A 290 -2.02 18.64 15.10
C PHE A 290 -3.06 19.77 15.16
N ILE A 291 -3.24 20.53 14.07
CA ILE A 291 -4.39 21.43 13.78
C ILE A 291 -5.16 20.81 12.62
#